data_AF-A0A163CUU0-F1
#
_entry.id   AF-A0A163CUU0-F1
#
_cell.length_a   1.000
_cell.length_b   1.000
_cell.length_c   1.000
_cell.angle_alpha   90.00
_cell.angle_beta   90.00
_cell.angle_gamma   90.00
#
_symmetry.space_group_name_H-M   'P 1'
#
loop_
_entity.id
_entity.type
_entity.pdbx_description
1 polymer ?
#
loop_
_entity_poly.entity_id
_entity_poly.type
_entity_poly.pdbx_seq_one_letter_code
_entity_poly.pdbx_strand_id
1 'polypeptide(L)'
;VTYFLWRIVYHWQTFTTVQMVLYVLSLGVSLFFYSVLEGSAESRYDASGALVASGDDLNAEGLTAYMFDIIYITWATHLLTAFISNKGWYLYLVIPAYAAYKIFPMAMSYFGSKEPQTEKAETDGKSKRQAKMEKRQNKGQVKYKR
;
A
#
# COMPACT_ATOMS: atom_id res chain seq x y z
N VAL A 1 -7.74 -6.78 -25.39
CA VAL A 1 -7.83 -7.27 -26.79
C VAL A 1 -6.64 -8.17 -27.15
N THR A 2 -5.40 -7.72 -26.95
CA THR A 2 -4.17 -8.50 -27.19
C THR A 2 -4.07 -9.81 -26.39
N TYR A 3 -4.55 -9.82 -25.15
CA TYR A 3 -4.67 -11.02 -24.29
C TYR A 3 -5.55 -12.14 -24.88
N PHE A 4 -6.65 -11.77 -25.55
CA PHE A 4 -7.60 -12.75 -26.12
C PHE A 4 -7.02 -13.47 -27.33
N LEU A 5 -6.29 -12.74 -28.18
CA LEU A 5 -5.71 -13.26 -29.43
C LEU A 5 -4.54 -14.22 -29.17
N TRP A 6 -3.70 -13.92 -28.19
CA TRP A 6 -2.53 -14.75 -27.89
C TRP A 6 -2.92 -16.07 -27.18
N ARG A 7 -3.96 -16.05 -26.33
CA ARG A 7 -4.37 -17.22 -25.53
C ARG A 7 -5.20 -18.25 -26.32
N ILE A 8 -6.00 -17.81 -27.30
CA ILE A 8 -6.78 -18.70 -28.19
C ILE A 8 -5.86 -19.52 -29.12
N VAL A 9 -4.75 -18.93 -29.57
CA VAL A 9 -3.87 -19.55 -30.58
C VAL A 9 -2.93 -20.60 -30.00
N TYR A 10 -2.58 -20.56 -28.70
CA TYR A 10 -1.44 -21.35 -28.20
C TYR A 10 -1.74 -22.32 -27.02
N HIS A 11 -2.76 -22.13 -26.17
CA HIS A 11 -2.91 -22.92 -24.91
C HIS A 11 -4.36 -23.28 -24.52
N TRP A 12 -5.11 -23.94 -25.40
CA TRP A 12 -6.50 -24.37 -25.13
C TRP A 12 -6.64 -25.39 -23.96
N GLN A 13 -5.54 -26.08 -23.59
CA GLN A 13 -5.54 -27.16 -22.60
C GLN A 13 -5.19 -26.74 -21.16
N THR A 14 -4.83 -25.46 -20.91
CA THR A 14 -4.32 -25.01 -19.59
C THR A 14 -5.27 -24.03 -18.87
N PHE A 15 -6.53 -23.99 -19.28
CA PHE A 15 -7.56 -23.15 -18.68
C PHE A 15 -8.20 -23.84 -17.47
N THR A 16 -7.52 -23.80 -16.32
CA THR A 16 -8.12 -24.27 -15.06
C THR A 16 -9.01 -23.18 -14.49
N THR A 17 -10.23 -23.55 -14.05
CA THR A 17 -11.20 -22.63 -13.42
C THR A 17 -10.58 -21.84 -12.26
N VAL A 18 -9.64 -22.46 -11.54
CA VAL A 18 -8.86 -21.83 -10.46
C VAL A 18 -8.11 -20.58 -10.93
N GLN A 19 -7.48 -20.62 -12.10
CA GLN A 19 -6.77 -19.45 -12.62
C GLN A 19 -7.70 -18.33 -13.04
N MET A 20 -8.88 -18.67 -13.55
CA MET A 20 -9.90 -17.68 -13.87
C MET A 20 -10.39 -16.99 -12.59
N VAL A 21 -10.65 -17.76 -11.53
CA VAL A 21 -11.04 -17.21 -10.23
C VAL A 21 -9.93 -16.33 -9.64
N LEU A 22 -8.68 -16.81 -9.62
CA LEU A 22 -7.54 -16.01 -9.14
C LEU A 22 -7.35 -14.73 -9.96
N TYR A 23 -7.54 -14.79 -11.28
CA TYR A 23 -7.46 -13.61 -12.15
C TYR A 23 -8.56 -12.59 -11.83
N VAL A 24 -9.82 -13.03 -11.72
CA VAL A 24 -10.94 -12.14 -11.37
C VAL A 24 -10.75 -11.53 -9.98
N LEU A 25 -10.32 -12.32 -8.99
CA LEU A 25 -10.07 -11.83 -7.64
C LEU A 25 -8.94 -10.80 -7.59
N SER A 26 -7.80 -11.11 -8.20
CA SER A 26 -6.65 -10.18 -8.24
C SER A 26 -6.97 -8.91 -9.02
N LEU A 27 -7.74 -9.01 -10.11
CA LEU A 27 -8.23 -7.85 -10.84
C LEU A 27 -9.18 -7.01 -9.98
N GLY A 28 -10.11 -7.64 -9.25
CA GLY A 28 -11.01 -6.95 -8.33
C GLY A 28 -10.25 -6.19 -7.23
N VAL A 29 -9.21 -6.80 -6.65
CA VAL A 29 -8.33 -6.14 -5.67
C VAL A 29 -7.61 -4.94 -6.28
N SER A 30 -7.03 -5.09 -7.48
CA SER A 30 -6.36 -3.98 -8.17
C SER A 30 -7.31 -2.83 -8.49
N LEU A 31 -8.55 -3.12 -8.93
CA LEU A 31 -9.55 -2.10 -9.22
C LEU A 31 -10.03 -1.39 -7.95
N PHE A 32 -10.17 -2.12 -6.84
CA PHE A 32 -10.49 -1.53 -5.55
C PHE A 32 -9.43 -0.51 -5.14
N PHE A 33 -8.13 -0.88 -5.15
CA PHE A 33 -7.07 0.06 -4.80
C PHE A 33 -6.96 1.24 -5.77
N TYR A 34 -7.18 1.01 -7.06
CA TYR A 34 -7.25 2.08 -8.05
C TYR A 34 -8.38 3.08 -7.72
N SER A 35 -9.58 2.60 -7.39
CA SER A 35 -10.71 3.48 -7.05
C SER A 35 -10.46 4.30 -5.78
N VAL A 36 -9.73 3.74 -4.81
CA VAL A 36 -9.34 4.48 -3.59
C VAL A 36 -8.31 5.55 -3.93
N LEU A 37 -7.32 5.25 -4.78
CA LEU A 37 -6.32 6.23 -5.23
C LEU A 37 -6.98 7.37 -6.02
N GLU A 38 -7.84 7.04 -6.97
CA GLU A 38 -8.59 8.02 -7.77
C GLU A 38 -9.42 8.94 -6.86
N GLY A 39 -10.21 8.37 -5.95
CA GLY A 39 -11.00 9.14 -4.99
C GLY A 39 -10.17 10.00 -4.03
N SER A 40 -8.94 9.57 -3.70
CA SER A 40 -8.03 10.37 -2.87
C SER A 40 -7.38 11.53 -3.63
N ALA A 41 -7.16 11.38 -4.94
CA ALA A 41 -6.48 12.40 -5.76
C ALA A 41 -7.41 13.55 -6.18
N GLU A 42 -8.73 13.34 -6.14
CA GLU A 42 -9.70 14.32 -6.59
C GLU A 42 -9.84 15.52 -5.63
N SER A 43 -9.77 16.72 -6.20
CA SER A 43 -10.12 17.95 -5.49
C SER A 43 -11.64 18.09 -5.37
N ARG A 44 -12.14 18.37 -4.16
CA ARG A 44 -13.57 18.55 -3.88
C ARG A 44 -13.88 20.02 -3.63
N TYR A 45 -14.94 20.52 -4.26
CA TYR A 45 -15.43 21.90 -4.13
C TYR A 45 -16.84 21.93 -3.55
N ASP A 46 -17.15 22.97 -2.80
CA ASP A 46 -18.49 23.26 -2.28
C ASP A 46 -19.39 23.93 -3.34
N ALA A 47 -20.70 23.99 -3.10
CA ALA A 47 -21.67 24.67 -3.97
C ALA A 47 -21.37 26.15 -4.20
N SER A 48 -20.62 26.79 -3.29
CA SER A 48 -20.10 28.15 -3.42
C SER A 48 -18.87 28.27 -4.34
N GLY A 49 -18.32 27.14 -4.82
CA GLY A 49 -17.06 27.08 -5.57
C GLY A 49 -15.81 27.14 -4.69
N ALA A 50 -15.94 27.17 -3.37
CA ALA A 50 -14.81 27.13 -2.45
C ALA A 50 -14.19 25.72 -2.39
N LEU A 51 -12.86 25.65 -2.34
CA LEU A 51 -12.12 24.38 -2.23
C LEU A 51 -12.32 23.78 -0.83
N VAL A 52 -12.84 22.55 -0.78
CA VAL A 52 -13.08 21.78 0.45
C VAL A 52 -11.92 20.84 0.74
N ALA A 53 -11.42 20.16 -0.30
CA ALA A 53 -10.26 19.29 -0.20
C ALA A 53 -9.44 19.39 -1.50
N SER A 54 -8.13 19.50 -1.38
CA SER A 54 -7.22 19.64 -2.53
C SER A 54 -6.88 18.32 -3.23
N GLY A 55 -7.29 17.18 -2.68
CA GLY A 55 -6.76 15.87 -3.03
C GLY A 55 -5.43 15.58 -2.31
N ASP A 56 -5.13 14.30 -2.12
CA ASP A 56 -3.89 13.79 -1.54
C ASP A 56 -2.78 13.67 -2.60
N ASP A 57 -1.53 13.78 -2.16
CA ASP A 57 -0.37 13.62 -3.04
C ASP A 57 -0.17 12.15 -3.42
N LEU A 58 -0.27 11.83 -4.71
CA LEU A 58 -0.07 10.49 -5.23
C LEU A 58 1.40 10.04 -5.18
N ASN A 59 2.35 10.96 -5.02
CA ASN A 59 3.76 10.62 -4.80
C ASN A 59 4.11 10.50 -3.32
N ALA A 60 3.13 10.53 -2.41
CA ALA A 60 3.38 10.38 -1.00
C ALA A 60 3.99 9.01 -0.66
N GLU A 61 5.02 9.02 0.18
CA GLU A 61 5.60 7.81 0.74
C GLU A 61 4.62 7.14 1.73
N GLY A 62 4.73 5.82 1.88
CA GLY A 62 3.89 5.05 2.79
C GLY A 62 2.71 4.37 2.09
N LEU A 63 1.48 4.63 2.56
CA LEU A 63 0.29 3.88 2.12
C LEU A 63 0.04 4.01 0.61
N THR A 64 0.14 5.23 0.08
CA THR A 64 -0.04 5.51 -1.35
C THR A 64 0.95 4.73 -2.20
N ALA A 65 2.24 4.75 -1.84
CA ALA A 65 3.26 3.93 -2.50
C ALA A 65 2.93 2.42 -2.45
N TYR A 66 2.45 1.89 -1.31
CA TYR A 66 2.03 0.48 -1.24
C TYR A 66 0.83 0.15 -2.13
N MET A 67 -0.12 1.08 -2.29
CA MET A 67 -1.27 0.87 -3.18
C MET A 67 -0.81 0.78 -4.64
N PHE A 68 0.15 1.62 -5.05
CA PHE A 68 0.79 1.52 -6.36
C PHE A 68 1.58 0.21 -6.53
N ASP A 69 2.36 -0.20 -5.53
CA ASP A 69 3.08 -1.48 -5.55
C ASP A 69 2.12 -2.66 -5.77
N ILE A 70 0.98 -2.69 -5.08
CA ILE A 70 -0.03 -3.74 -5.25
C ILE A 70 -0.55 -3.76 -6.70
N ILE A 71 -0.86 -2.60 -7.29
CA ILE A 71 -1.34 -2.50 -8.68
C ILE A 71 -0.24 -2.98 -9.65
N TYR A 72 0.99 -2.49 -9.50
CA TYR A 72 2.11 -2.85 -10.38
C TYR A 72 2.49 -4.33 -10.28
N ILE A 73 2.53 -4.90 -9.07
CA ILE A 73 2.79 -6.33 -8.86
C ILE A 73 1.65 -7.17 -9.44
N THR A 74 0.40 -6.72 -9.35
CA THR A 74 -0.74 -7.41 -9.98
C THR A 74 -0.59 -7.43 -11.49
N TRP A 75 -0.27 -6.30 -12.12
CA TRP A 75 -0.04 -6.21 -13.56
C TRP A 75 1.15 -7.06 -14.00
N ALA A 76 2.28 -6.99 -13.27
CA ALA A 76 3.45 -7.82 -13.53
C ALA A 76 3.12 -9.32 -13.40
N THR A 77 2.33 -9.71 -12.39
CA THR A 77 1.85 -11.10 -12.21
C THR A 77 1.02 -11.52 -13.42
N HIS A 78 0.08 -10.69 -13.87
CA HIS A 78 -0.77 -11.01 -15.03
C HIS A 78 0.03 -11.11 -16.33
N LEU A 79 0.99 -10.22 -16.55
CA LEU A 79 1.88 -10.28 -17.72
C LEU A 79 2.77 -11.52 -17.64
N LEU A 80 3.37 -11.81 -16.50
CA LEU A 80 4.28 -12.94 -16.30
C LEU A 80 3.54 -14.29 -16.44
N THR A 81 2.33 -14.37 -15.89
CA THR A 81 1.47 -15.56 -16.04
C THR A 81 0.95 -15.72 -17.45
N ALA A 82 0.67 -14.62 -18.16
CA ALA A 82 0.29 -14.66 -19.56
C ALA A 82 1.45 -15.13 -20.43
N PHE A 83 2.62 -14.51 -20.36
CA PHE A 83 3.68 -14.72 -21.36
C PHE A 83 4.67 -15.84 -21.04
N ILE A 84 4.89 -16.17 -19.76
CA ILE A 84 5.95 -17.12 -19.36
C ILE A 84 5.36 -18.43 -18.87
N SER A 85 4.62 -18.39 -17.76
CA SER A 85 4.10 -19.61 -17.12
C SER A 85 3.20 -19.27 -15.95
N ASN A 86 2.35 -20.22 -15.55
CA ASN A 86 1.57 -20.20 -14.31
C ASN A 86 2.40 -19.91 -13.05
N LYS A 87 3.72 -20.10 -13.10
CA LYS A 87 4.65 -19.71 -12.04
C LYS A 87 4.63 -18.21 -11.73
N GLY A 88 4.09 -17.36 -12.60
CA GLY A 88 3.96 -15.94 -12.32
C GLY A 88 3.14 -15.64 -11.05
N TRP A 89 2.25 -16.54 -10.63
CA TRP A 89 1.51 -16.40 -9.37
C TRP A 89 2.40 -16.36 -8.12
N TYR A 90 3.63 -16.88 -8.17
CA TYR A 90 4.57 -16.75 -7.05
C TYR A 90 4.97 -15.29 -6.79
N LEU A 91 4.98 -14.44 -7.82
CA LEU A 91 5.25 -13.00 -7.67
C LEU A 91 4.16 -12.32 -6.83
N TYR A 92 2.92 -12.81 -6.93
CA TYR A 92 1.81 -12.29 -6.14
C TYR A 92 1.95 -12.55 -4.63
N LEU A 93 2.73 -13.57 -4.22
CA LEU A 93 2.99 -13.87 -2.81
C LEU A 93 3.85 -12.81 -2.10
N VAL A 94 4.52 -11.93 -2.85
CA VAL A 94 5.29 -10.82 -2.29
C VAL A 94 4.38 -9.88 -1.49
N ILE A 95 3.15 -9.64 -1.97
CA ILE A 95 2.17 -8.76 -1.30
C ILE A 95 1.84 -9.25 0.12
N PRO A 96 1.32 -10.48 0.33
CA PRO A 96 1.02 -10.96 1.67
C PRO A 96 2.27 -11.20 2.52
N ALA A 97 3.41 -11.59 1.93
CA ALA A 97 4.66 -11.74 2.65
C ALA A 97 5.12 -10.40 3.26
N TYR A 98 5.04 -9.32 2.47
CA TYR A 98 5.38 -7.98 2.94
C TYR A 98 4.39 -7.45 3.97
N ALA A 99 3.09 -7.66 3.75
CA ALA A 99 2.05 -7.31 4.71
C ALA A 99 2.25 -8.03 6.06
N ALA A 100 2.55 -9.33 6.01
CA ALA A 100 2.87 -10.11 7.20
C ALA A 100 4.11 -9.55 7.91
N TYR A 101 5.19 -9.24 7.19
CA TYR A 101 6.39 -8.64 7.76
C TYR A 101 6.10 -7.32 8.50
N LYS A 102 5.27 -6.45 7.93
CA LYS A 102 4.85 -5.18 8.55
C LYS A 102 3.96 -5.35 9.79
N ILE A 103 3.03 -6.31 9.76
CA ILE A 103 2.06 -6.53 10.83
C ILE A 103 2.63 -7.43 11.94
N PHE A 104 3.65 -8.25 11.65
CA PHE A 104 4.30 -9.16 12.58
C PHE A 104 4.74 -8.50 13.92
N PRO A 105 5.47 -7.36 13.93
CA PRO A 105 5.83 -6.71 15.19
C PRO A 105 4.62 -6.21 15.98
N MET A 106 3.59 -5.73 15.30
CA MET A 106 2.32 -5.33 15.93
C MET A 106 1.62 -6.54 16.54
N ALA A 107 1.50 -7.64 15.81
CA ALA A 107 0.90 -8.87 16.31
C ALA A 107 1.66 -9.42 17.53
N MET A 108 3.00 -9.45 17.51
CA MET A 108 3.80 -9.90 18.66
C MET A 108 3.64 -9.03 19.90
N SER A 109 3.38 -7.73 19.74
CA SER A 109 3.07 -6.83 20.85
C SER A 109 1.72 -7.15 21.52
N TYR A 110 0.72 -7.61 20.73
CA TYR A 110 -0.57 -8.06 21.26
C TYR A 110 -0.51 -9.44 21.93
N PHE A 111 0.40 -10.32 21.49
CA PHE A 111 0.56 -11.67 22.04
C PHE A 111 1.56 -11.77 23.21
N GLY A 112 2.06 -10.64 23.74
CA GLY A 112 2.63 -10.60 25.08
C GLY A 112 4.15 -10.68 25.21
N SER A 113 4.90 -10.15 24.24
CA SER A 113 6.36 -9.96 24.39
C SER A 113 6.71 -8.47 24.39
N LYS A 114 7.21 -7.98 25.54
CA LYS A 114 7.93 -6.71 25.64
C LYS A 114 9.29 -6.89 24.95
N GLU A 115 9.40 -6.37 23.72
CA GLU A 115 10.59 -6.07 22.91
C GLU A 115 11.71 -7.13 22.76
N PRO A 116 12.31 -7.17 21.57
CA PRO A 116 13.56 -6.45 21.44
C PRO A 116 13.45 -5.33 20.40
N GLN A 117 14.01 -4.17 20.79
CA GLN A 117 14.31 -3.06 19.92
C GLN A 117 15.02 -3.58 18.66
N THR A 118 14.35 -3.49 17.52
CA THR A 118 15.02 -3.53 16.23
C THR A 118 15.03 -2.09 15.72
N GLU A 119 16.20 -1.46 15.87
CA GLU A 119 16.51 -0.15 15.35
C GLU A 119 16.32 -0.09 13.83
N LYS A 120 15.82 1.07 13.38
CA LYS A 120 15.83 1.68 12.04
C LYS A 120 14.75 1.21 11.05
N ALA A 121 13.58 1.82 11.20
CA ALA A 121 13.11 2.74 10.16
C ALA A 121 12.94 4.12 10.80
N GLU A 122 13.95 4.99 10.66
CA GLU A 122 13.78 6.42 10.83
C GLU A 122 12.81 6.90 9.75
N THR A 123 11.51 6.88 10.03
CA THR A 123 10.61 7.86 9.43
C THR A 123 10.98 9.22 10.01
N ASP A 124 11.82 9.94 9.25
CA ASP A 124 11.83 11.40 9.27
C ASP A 124 10.37 11.88 9.23
N GLY A 125 9.99 12.68 10.23
CA GLY A 125 8.58 12.92 10.49
C GLY A 125 8.24 13.42 11.89
N LYS A 126 9.22 13.72 12.76
CA LYS A 126 8.94 14.65 13.86
C LYS A 126 8.75 16.02 13.24
N SER A 127 7.50 16.31 12.85
CA SER A 127 7.07 17.58 12.29
C SER A 127 7.77 18.72 13.00
N LYS A 128 8.36 19.67 12.26
CA LYS A 128 8.96 20.90 12.81
C LYS A 128 8.02 21.60 13.83
N ARG A 129 6.70 21.31 13.80
CA ARG A 129 5.72 21.72 14.82
C ARG A 129 5.89 21.02 16.18
N GLN A 130 6.11 19.71 16.23
CA GLN A 130 6.31 18.96 17.48
C GLN A 130 7.60 19.39 18.17
N ALA A 131 8.70 19.53 17.42
CA ALA A 131 9.97 20.03 17.95
C ALA A 131 9.87 21.48 18.49
N LYS A 132 9.00 22.32 17.90
CA LYS A 132 8.74 23.70 18.36
C LYS A 132 7.84 23.75 19.60
N MET A 133 6.91 22.80 19.76
CA MET A 133 6.09 22.68 20.98
C MET A 133 6.90 22.16 22.16
N GLU A 134 7.78 21.16 21.95
CA GLU A 134 8.66 20.62 23.00
C GLU A 134 9.63 21.69 23.53
N LYS A 135 10.21 22.52 22.65
CA LYS A 135 11.06 23.66 23.05
C LYS A 135 10.32 24.76 23.81
N ARG A 136 8.99 24.89 23.63
CA ARG A 136 8.16 25.84 24.39
C ARG A 136 7.77 25.30 25.77
N GLN A 137 7.45 24.01 25.87
CA GLN A 137 7.15 23.37 27.15
C GLN A 137 8.36 23.36 28.08
N ASN A 138 9.55 23.10 27.56
CA ASN A 138 10.76 22.99 28.39
C ASN A 138 11.28 24.35 28.92
N LYS A 139 10.82 25.48 28.35
CA LYS A 139 11.14 26.83 28.86
C LYS A 139 10.25 27.27 30.03
N GLY A 140 9.16 26.57 30.32
CA GLY A 140 8.19 26.95 31.36
C GLY A 140 8.46 26.37 32.74
N GLN A 141 9.36 25.39 32.88
CA GLN A 141 9.64 24.74 34.16
C GLN A 141 10.92 25.30 34.80
N VAL A 142 10.85 26.55 35.29
CA VAL A 142 11.87 27.08 36.19
C VAL A 142 11.60 26.49 37.58
N LYS A 143 12.43 25.53 37.96
CA LYS A 143 12.35 24.79 39.23
C LYS A 143 12.79 25.72 40.37
N TYR A 144 11.86 26.26 41.14
CA TYR A 144 12.19 26.99 42.38
C TYR A 144 12.61 26.00 43.47
N LYS A 145 13.83 26.17 43.99
CA LYS A 145 14.35 25.45 45.15
C LYS A 145 13.98 26.27 46.40
N ARG A 146 13.21 25.68 47.32
CA ARG A 146 12.97 26.23 48.67
C ARG A 146 14.23 26.12 49.51
#